data_AF-A0ABD1BNR4-F1
#
_entry.id   AF-A0ABD1BNR4-F1
#
_cell.length_a   1.000
_cell.length_b   1.000
_cell.length_c   1.000
_cell.angle_alpha   90.00
_cell.angle_beta   90.00
_cell.angle_gamma   90.00
#
_symmetry.space_group_name_H-M   'P 1'
#
loop_
_entity.id
_entity.type
_entity.pdbx_description
1 polymer ?
#
loop_
_entity_poly.entity_id
_entity_poly.type
_entity_poly.pdbx_seq_one_letter_code
_entity_poly.pdbx_strand_id
1 'polypeptide(L)'
;MDSINKIFNFLFPPLALYALFLFYPTYQRLKSVVSIFRNLFSENVAGKVVVITGAASGIGEALAYEYGKKGAYLALVDIRPEPLFLVAALAELYGSPEVMPIVADVSKLQDCESFIRDTVRYFGRLDHLVTNAGVAPLYMFEEIDDLSKASPAMDINFWGSVYCTFFASPYLKMSRGRIVVIASGCGYIASPRLSFYCASKAAVIAFYETLRTEFGSEIGITIVAPGIVDSEMSRGKFMTKDGKLEVDKELRDVSILG
;
A
#
# COMPACT_ATOMS: atom_id res chain seq x y z
N MET A 1 4.01 10.54 44.41
CA MET A 1 3.53 10.09 43.08
C MET A 1 2.42 9.05 43.21
N ASP A 2 2.46 8.15 44.21
CA ASP A 2 1.46 7.07 44.38
C ASP A 2 0.02 7.51 44.66
N SER A 3 -0.19 8.60 45.41
CA SER A 3 -1.55 9.09 45.71
C SER A 3 -2.23 9.70 44.48
N ILE A 4 -1.46 10.36 43.61
CA ILE A 4 -1.97 10.92 42.34
C ILE A 4 -2.37 9.76 41.42
N ASN A 5 -1.53 8.75 41.28
CA ASN A 5 -1.84 7.56 40.46
C ASN A 5 -3.06 6.80 40.98
N LYS A 6 -3.27 6.69 42.30
CA LYS A 6 -4.48 6.08 42.88
C LYS A 6 -5.75 6.89 42.55
N ILE A 7 -5.69 8.22 42.64
CA ILE A 7 -6.82 9.10 42.30
C ILE A 7 -7.16 8.99 40.80
N PHE A 8 -6.14 9.05 39.94
CA PHE A 8 -6.32 8.87 38.50
C PHE A 8 -6.90 7.50 38.16
N ASN A 9 -6.39 6.42 38.74
CA ASN A 9 -6.90 5.07 38.47
C ASN A 9 -8.33 4.84 38.98
N PHE A 10 -8.77 5.57 40.01
CA PHE A 10 -10.14 5.49 40.50
C PHE A 10 -11.12 6.35 39.66
N LEU A 11 -10.70 7.54 39.23
CA LEU A 11 -11.54 8.48 38.48
C LEU A 11 -11.58 8.20 36.97
N PHE A 12 -10.48 7.71 36.40
CA PHE A 12 -10.35 7.54 34.95
C PHE A 12 -11.30 6.49 34.37
N PRO A 13 -11.51 5.29 34.97
CA PRO A 13 -12.45 4.31 34.44
C PRO A 13 -13.91 4.80 34.32
N PRO A 14 -14.52 5.42 35.36
CA PRO A 14 -15.89 5.94 35.23
C PRO A 14 -15.97 7.12 34.26
N LEU A 15 -14.94 7.98 34.19
CA LEU A 15 -14.87 9.06 33.20
C LEU A 15 -14.76 8.54 31.77
N ALA A 16 -13.95 7.50 31.54
CA ALA A 16 -13.80 6.86 30.24
C ALA A 16 -15.10 6.15 29.82
N LEU A 17 -15.77 5.46 30.73
CA LEU A 17 -17.10 4.87 30.49
C LEU A 17 -18.12 5.95 30.14
N TYR A 18 -18.16 7.05 30.90
CA TYR A 18 -19.06 8.17 30.62
C TYR A 18 -18.77 8.81 29.25
N ALA A 19 -17.50 9.04 28.92
CA ALA A 19 -17.09 9.52 27.60
C ALA A 19 -17.50 8.54 26.49
N LEU A 20 -17.32 7.22 26.70
CA LEU A 20 -17.78 6.21 25.77
C LEU A 20 -19.30 6.32 25.56
N PHE A 21 -20.10 6.39 26.63
CA PHE A 21 -21.56 6.52 26.50
C PHE A 21 -22.01 7.79 25.79
N LEU A 22 -21.29 8.92 25.97
CA LEU A 22 -21.59 10.17 25.28
C LEU A 22 -21.16 10.16 23.80
N PHE A 23 -19.95 9.69 23.51
CA PHE A 23 -19.36 9.79 22.17
C PHE A 23 -19.69 8.60 21.27
N TYR A 24 -19.92 7.41 21.82
CA TYR A 24 -20.17 6.19 21.06
C TYR A 24 -21.44 6.26 20.19
N PRO A 25 -22.60 6.76 20.67
CA PRO A 25 -23.78 6.92 19.82
C PRO A 25 -23.55 7.90 18.67
N THR A 26 -22.83 8.98 18.94
CA THR A 26 -22.47 10.00 17.93
C THR A 26 -21.50 9.42 16.89
N TYR A 27 -20.50 8.66 17.34
CA TYR A 27 -19.59 7.91 16.47
C TYR A 27 -20.33 6.89 15.61
N GLN A 28 -21.28 6.13 16.17
CA GLN A 28 -22.10 5.18 15.41
C GLN A 28 -22.93 5.88 14.34
N ARG A 29 -23.57 7.02 14.66
CA ARG A 29 -24.29 7.83 13.67
C ARG A 29 -23.37 8.31 12.55
N LEU A 30 -22.20 8.84 12.89
CA LEU A 30 -21.21 9.27 11.90
C LEU A 30 -20.78 8.09 11.02
N LYS A 31 -20.50 6.92 11.61
CA LYS A 31 -20.13 5.71 10.88
C LYS A 31 -21.24 5.24 9.94
N SER A 32 -22.50 5.29 10.36
CA SER A 32 -23.64 4.95 9.51
C SER A 32 -23.79 5.92 8.34
N VAL A 33 -23.65 7.23 8.60
CA VAL A 33 -23.65 8.25 7.53
C VAL A 33 -22.51 7.98 6.55
N VAL A 34 -21.27 7.82 7.03
CA VAL A 34 -20.13 7.49 6.18
C VAL A 34 -20.35 6.20 5.38
N SER A 35 -20.96 5.17 5.98
CA SER A 35 -21.30 3.92 5.29
C SER A 35 -22.31 4.13 4.17
N ILE A 36 -23.34 4.96 4.39
CA ILE A 36 -24.34 5.31 3.38
C ILE A 36 -23.67 6.07 2.24
N PHE A 37 -22.87 7.09 2.55
CA PHE A 37 -22.10 7.84 1.55
C PHE A 37 -21.17 6.91 0.76
N ARG A 38 -20.44 6.01 1.42
CA ARG A 38 -19.55 5.07 0.74
C ARG A 38 -20.28 4.16 -0.24
N ASN A 39 -21.48 3.70 0.11
CA ASN A 39 -22.29 2.87 -0.79
C ASN A 39 -22.87 3.67 -1.95
N LEU A 40 -23.28 4.92 -1.71
CA LEU A 40 -23.82 5.81 -2.75
C LEU A 40 -22.75 6.25 -3.76
N PHE A 41 -21.51 6.46 -3.31
CA PHE A 41 -20.41 6.95 -4.15
C PHE A 41 -19.39 5.86 -4.51
N SER A 42 -19.76 4.58 -4.36
CA SER A 42 -18.94 3.45 -4.78
C SER A 42 -18.86 3.40 -6.30
N GLU A 43 -17.64 3.45 -6.82
CA GLU A 43 -17.41 3.17 -8.23
C GLU A 43 -17.66 1.68 -8.53
N ASN A 44 -18.33 1.39 -9.65
CA ASN A 44 -18.43 0.04 -10.18
C ASN A 44 -17.14 -0.28 -10.96
N VAL A 45 -16.45 -1.34 -10.54
CA VAL A 45 -15.19 -1.80 -11.15
C VAL A 45 -15.36 -3.06 -12.00
N ALA A 46 -16.58 -3.57 -12.12
CA ALA A 46 -16.87 -4.70 -12.99
C ALA A 46 -16.49 -4.37 -14.44
N GLY A 47 -15.73 -5.25 -15.07
CA GLY A 47 -15.25 -5.08 -16.44
C GLY A 47 -14.10 -4.10 -16.62
N LYS A 48 -13.60 -3.46 -15.54
CA LYS A 48 -12.40 -2.63 -15.60
C LYS A 48 -11.13 -3.47 -15.58
N VAL A 49 -10.06 -2.95 -16.18
CA VAL A 49 -8.72 -3.54 -16.14
C VAL A 49 -7.87 -2.85 -15.09
N VAL A 50 -7.36 -3.64 -14.14
CA VAL A 50 -6.63 -3.15 -12.96
C VAL A 50 -5.24 -3.79 -12.92
N VAL A 51 -4.20 -2.96 -12.93
CA VAL A 51 -2.82 -3.39 -12.65
C VAL A 51 -2.55 -3.24 -11.16
N ILE A 52 -2.04 -4.28 -10.51
CA ILE A 52 -1.65 -4.26 -9.10
C ILE A 52 -0.20 -4.70 -8.96
N THR A 53 0.68 -3.81 -8.47
CA THR A 53 2.08 -4.15 -8.19
C THR A 53 2.27 -4.65 -6.75
N GLY A 54 3.22 -5.54 -6.51
CA GLY A 54 3.41 -6.19 -5.21
C GLY A 54 2.22 -7.06 -4.82
N ALA A 55 1.61 -7.74 -5.79
CA ALA A 55 0.35 -8.45 -5.62
C ALA A 55 0.49 -9.80 -4.89
N ALA A 56 1.71 -10.33 -4.72
CA ALA A 56 1.89 -11.70 -4.24
C ALA A 56 1.76 -11.85 -2.71
N SER A 57 1.46 -10.78 -1.96
CA SER A 57 1.15 -10.87 -0.52
C SER A 57 0.50 -9.59 0.03
N GLY A 58 -0.11 -9.69 1.21
CA GLY A 58 -0.45 -8.53 2.04
C GLY A 58 -1.53 -7.65 1.43
N ILE A 59 -1.30 -6.33 1.37
CA ILE A 59 -2.30 -5.39 0.84
C ILE A 59 -2.56 -5.64 -0.66
N GLY A 60 -1.52 -5.90 -1.45
CA GLY A 60 -1.66 -6.17 -2.89
C GLY A 60 -2.49 -7.41 -3.17
N GLU A 61 -2.25 -8.49 -2.42
CA GLU A 61 -3.04 -9.73 -2.46
C GLU A 61 -4.50 -9.46 -2.08
N ALA A 62 -4.74 -8.80 -0.95
CA ALA A 62 -6.10 -8.49 -0.51
C ALA A 62 -6.85 -7.61 -1.52
N LEU A 63 -6.16 -6.66 -2.16
CA LEU A 63 -6.73 -5.85 -3.23
C LEU A 63 -7.05 -6.70 -4.47
N ALA A 64 -6.19 -7.64 -4.86
CA ALA A 64 -6.48 -8.56 -5.97
C ALA A 64 -7.78 -9.33 -5.72
N TYR A 65 -7.97 -9.87 -4.51
CA TYR A 65 -9.20 -10.57 -4.14
C TYR A 65 -10.43 -9.65 -4.15
N GLU A 66 -10.33 -8.44 -3.57
CA GLU A 66 -11.46 -7.53 -3.50
C GLU A 66 -11.84 -6.93 -4.87
N TYR A 67 -10.89 -6.69 -5.76
CA TYR A 67 -11.18 -6.34 -7.15
C TYR A 67 -11.77 -7.54 -7.91
N GLY A 68 -11.24 -8.74 -7.69
CA GLY A 68 -11.76 -9.98 -8.28
C GLY A 68 -13.23 -10.23 -7.92
N LYS A 69 -13.59 -10.15 -6.64
CA LYS A 69 -15.00 -10.27 -6.17
C LYS A 69 -15.96 -9.29 -6.83
N LYS A 70 -15.44 -8.16 -7.34
CA LYS A 70 -16.22 -7.11 -8.00
C LYS A 70 -16.20 -7.23 -9.52
N GLY A 71 -15.66 -8.31 -10.07
CA GLY A 71 -15.67 -8.62 -11.51
C GLY A 71 -14.68 -7.80 -12.34
N ALA A 72 -13.59 -7.32 -11.74
CA ALA A 72 -12.53 -6.64 -12.47
C ALA A 72 -11.57 -7.64 -13.14
N TYR A 73 -11.04 -7.28 -14.31
CA TYR A 73 -9.92 -7.94 -14.97
C TYR A 73 -8.62 -7.49 -14.30
N LEU A 74 -7.72 -8.43 -14.02
CA LEU A 74 -6.53 -8.13 -13.22
C LEU A 74 -5.24 -8.43 -13.99
N ALA A 75 -4.29 -7.50 -13.93
CA ALA A 75 -2.89 -7.76 -14.20
C ALA A 75 -2.13 -7.67 -12.87
N LEU A 76 -1.67 -8.81 -12.35
CA LEU A 76 -1.01 -8.91 -11.06
C LEU A 76 0.50 -8.98 -11.26
N VAL A 77 1.24 -8.07 -10.64
CA VAL A 77 2.69 -7.93 -10.82
C VAL A 77 3.40 -8.13 -9.50
N ASP A 78 4.38 -9.03 -9.46
CA ASP A 78 5.30 -9.24 -8.33
C ASP A 78 6.60 -9.88 -8.81
N ILE A 79 7.66 -9.80 -8.03
CA ILE A 79 8.93 -10.46 -8.33
C ILE A 79 8.92 -11.95 -7.95
N ARG A 80 8.00 -12.37 -7.06
CA ARG A 80 7.90 -13.74 -6.57
C ARG A 80 6.90 -14.55 -7.40
N PRO A 81 7.34 -15.52 -8.22
CA PRO A 81 6.44 -16.23 -9.11
C PRO A 81 5.43 -17.10 -8.35
N GLU A 82 5.87 -17.98 -7.45
CA GLU A 82 4.98 -18.99 -6.86
C GLU A 82 3.80 -18.39 -6.08
N PRO A 83 4.00 -17.41 -5.17
CA PRO A 83 2.88 -16.81 -4.46
C PRO A 83 2.02 -15.96 -5.41
N LEU A 84 2.60 -15.34 -6.45
CA LEU A 84 1.84 -14.57 -7.44
C LEU A 84 0.85 -15.43 -8.21
N PHE A 85 1.29 -16.59 -8.70
CA PHE A 85 0.41 -17.53 -9.41
C PHE A 85 -0.71 -18.06 -8.51
N LEU A 86 -0.44 -18.29 -7.23
CA LEU A 86 -1.47 -18.68 -6.26
C LEU A 86 -2.51 -17.57 -6.06
N VAL A 87 -2.08 -16.33 -5.86
CA VAL A 87 -2.99 -15.17 -5.73
C VAL A 87 -3.83 -15.00 -6.99
N ALA A 88 -3.25 -15.18 -8.17
CA ALA A 88 -3.98 -15.10 -9.44
C ALA A 88 -5.12 -16.14 -9.52
N ALA A 89 -4.81 -17.41 -9.25
CA ALA A 89 -5.81 -18.48 -9.26
C ALA A 89 -6.92 -18.24 -8.23
N LEU A 90 -6.58 -17.72 -7.04
CA LEU A 90 -7.57 -17.38 -6.01
C LEU A 90 -8.42 -16.17 -6.39
N ALA A 91 -7.86 -15.16 -7.05
CA ALA A 91 -8.61 -13.99 -7.50
C ALA A 91 -9.64 -14.35 -8.59
N GLU A 92 -9.30 -15.28 -9.50
CA GLU A 92 -10.25 -15.87 -10.45
C GLU A 92 -11.37 -16.63 -9.73
N LEU A 93 -11.01 -17.49 -8.76
CA LEU A 93 -11.98 -18.24 -7.95
C LEU A 93 -12.95 -17.30 -7.19
N TYR A 94 -12.47 -16.13 -6.76
CA TYR A 94 -13.30 -15.13 -6.09
C TYR A 94 -14.19 -14.31 -7.01
N GLY A 95 -14.04 -14.43 -8.34
CA GLY A 95 -14.95 -13.83 -9.31
C GLY A 95 -14.30 -12.89 -10.32
N SER A 96 -12.97 -12.76 -10.35
CA SER A 96 -12.32 -12.06 -11.46
C SER A 96 -12.60 -12.82 -12.75
N PRO A 97 -13.06 -12.16 -13.84
CA PRO A 97 -13.31 -12.85 -15.09
C PRO A 97 -12.04 -13.45 -15.70
N GLU A 98 -10.89 -12.80 -15.47
CA GLU A 98 -9.60 -13.22 -16.00
C GLU A 98 -8.46 -12.49 -15.27
N VAL A 99 -7.39 -13.22 -14.97
CA VAL A 99 -6.21 -12.70 -14.28
C VAL A 99 -4.93 -13.02 -15.05
N MET A 100 -4.14 -11.99 -15.34
CA MET A 100 -2.81 -12.08 -15.95
C MET A 100 -1.72 -11.90 -14.89
N PRO A 101 -1.10 -12.97 -14.36
CA PRO A 101 0.07 -12.86 -13.50
C PRO A 101 1.32 -12.54 -14.33
N ILE A 102 2.09 -11.53 -13.90
CA ILE A 102 3.31 -11.06 -14.57
C ILE A 102 4.46 -10.98 -13.55
N VAL A 103 5.51 -11.75 -13.80
CA VAL A 103 6.72 -11.73 -12.96
C VAL A 103 7.63 -10.62 -13.45
N ALA A 104 7.78 -9.56 -12.65
CA ALA A 104 8.55 -8.37 -13.03
C ALA A 104 9.05 -7.60 -11.80
N ASP A 105 10.18 -6.91 -11.95
CA ASP A 105 10.76 -6.05 -10.91
C ASP A 105 10.46 -4.58 -11.22
N VAL A 106 9.64 -3.96 -10.36
CA VAL A 106 9.26 -2.54 -10.51
C VAL A 106 10.45 -1.59 -10.40
N SER A 107 11.57 -1.99 -9.80
CA SER A 107 12.78 -1.17 -9.78
C SER A 107 13.45 -1.04 -11.16
N LYS A 108 13.04 -1.84 -12.15
CA LYS A 108 13.56 -1.82 -13.52
C LYS A 108 12.59 -1.08 -14.44
N LEU A 109 13.10 -0.05 -15.12
CA LEU A 109 12.32 0.76 -16.05
C LEU A 109 11.72 -0.09 -17.19
N GLN A 110 12.52 -1.00 -17.75
CA GLN A 110 12.13 -1.84 -18.89
C GLN A 110 11.05 -2.86 -18.52
N ASP A 111 11.08 -3.39 -17.30
CA ASP A 111 10.06 -4.27 -16.78
C ASP A 111 8.73 -3.52 -16.65
N CYS A 112 8.76 -2.31 -16.07
CA CYS A 112 7.61 -1.42 -15.95
C CYS A 112 6.97 -1.08 -17.30
N GLU A 113 7.79 -0.76 -18.30
CA GLU A 113 7.30 -0.54 -19.65
C GLU A 113 6.63 -1.80 -20.21
N SER A 114 7.29 -2.94 -20.06
CA SER A 114 6.86 -4.20 -20.67
C SER A 114 5.54 -4.68 -20.10
N PHE A 115 5.39 -4.75 -18.76
CA PHE A 115 4.14 -5.28 -18.20
C PHE A 115 2.94 -4.34 -18.41
N ILE A 116 3.14 -3.03 -18.46
CA ILE A 116 2.06 -2.09 -18.80
C ILE A 116 1.64 -2.29 -20.26
N ARG A 117 2.62 -2.35 -21.18
CA ARG A 117 2.36 -2.60 -22.60
C ARG A 117 1.66 -3.94 -22.81
N ASP A 118 2.12 -4.99 -22.14
CA ASP A 118 1.56 -6.33 -22.27
C ASP A 118 0.14 -6.39 -21.70
N THR A 119 -0.13 -5.73 -20.57
CA THR A 119 -1.48 -5.57 -20.01
C THR A 119 -2.42 -4.92 -21.01
N VAL A 120 -2.02 -3.78 -21.60
CA VAL A 120 -2.86 -3.06 -22.57
C VAL A 120 -3.02 -3.86 -23.86
N ARG A 121 -1.99 -4.56 -24.32
CA ARG A 121 -2.08 -5.44 -25.48
C ARG A 121 -3.05 -6.59 -25.25
N TYR A 122 -3.05 -7.15 -24.05
CA TYR A 122 -3.87 -8.30 -23.69
C TYR A 122 -5.34 -7.93 -23.48
N PHE A 123 -5.62 -6.93 -22.63
CA PHE A 123 -6.99 -6.54 -22.29
C PHE A 123 -7.56 -5.39 -23.14
N GLY A 124 -6.74 -4.74 -23.96
CA GLY A 124 -7.13 -3.62 -24.83
C GLY A 124 -7.31 -2.27 -24.12
N ARG A 125 -7.14 -2.21 -22.79
CA ARG A 125 -7.33 -0.99 -21.98
C ARG A 125 -6.59 -1.08 -20.64
N LEU A 126 -6.51 0.05 -19.94
CA LEU A 126 -6.08 0.14 -18.55
C LEU A 126 -6.93 1.19 -17.83
N ASP A 127 -7.61 0.79 -16.75
CA ASP A 127 -8.51 1.67 -16.02
C ASP A 127 -7.91 2.09 -14.68
N HIS A 128 -7.35 1.15 -13.92
CA HIS A 128 -6.80 1.44 -12.60
C HIS A 128 -5.35 0.95 -12.51
N LEU A 129 -4.46 1.77 -11.96
CA LEU A 129 -3.12 1.39 -11.55
C LEU A 129 -3.03 1.43 -10.02
N VAL A 130 -2.67 0.32 -9.40
CA VAL A 130 -2.39 0.25 -7.96
C VAL A 130 -0.88 0.12 -7.77
N THR A 131 -0.23 1.20 -7.32
CA THR A 131 1.19 1.19 -6.96
C THR A 131 1.34 0.77 -5.50
N ASN A 132 1.52 -0.53 -5.29
CA ASN A 132 1.58 -1.15 -3.97
C ASN A 132 2.93 -1.80 -3.65
N ALA A 133 3.71 -2.21 -4.66
CA ALA A 133 5.04 -2.78 -4.44
C ALA A 133 5.89 -1.89 -3.51
N GLY A 134 6.51 -2.50 -2.51
CA GLY A 134 7.38 -1.79 -1.60
C GLY A 134 8.09 -2.68 -0.59
N VAL A 135 9.20 -2.16 -0.07
CA VAL A 135 10.05 -2.77 0.96
C VAL A 135 10.27 -1.79 2.11
N ALA A 136 10.40 -2.33 3.31
CA ALA A 136 10.72 -1.58 4.52
C ALA A 136 12.07 -2.08 5.09
N PRO A 137 13.18 -1.42 4.78
CA PRO A 137 14.42 -1.64 5.52
C PRO A 137 14.24 -1.23 6.98
N LEU A 138 14.73 -2.06 7.90
CA LEU A 138 14.57 -1.86 9.34
C LEU A 138 15.93 -1.96 10.06
N TYR A 139 16.55 -0.82 10.31
CA TYR A 139 17.85 -0.69 10.96
C TYR A 139 18.04 0.75 11.46
N MET A 140 18.80 0.93 12.54
CA MET A 140 19.28 2.27 12.91
C MET A 140 20.21 2.80 11.84
N PHE A 141 20.28 4.12 11.69
CA PHE A 141 21.11 4.73 10.64
C PHE A 141 22.60 4.42 10.86
N GLU A 142 23.01 4.35 12.13
CA GLU A 142 24.35 4.03 12.58
C GLU A 142 24.74 2.56 12.36
N GLU A 143 23.78 1.67 12.09
CA GLU A 143 24.02 0.23 11.83
C GLU A 143 24.34 -0.05 10.35
N ILE A 144 24.34 0.97 9.50
CA ILE A 144 24.54 0.83 8.06
C ILE A 144 26.03 0.86 7.74
N ASP A 145 26.57 -0.30 7.39
CA ASP A 145 27.97 -0.43 6.97
C ASP A 145 28.18 -0.03 5.48
N ASP A 146 27.12 -0.07 4.67
CA ASP A 146 27.14 0.23 3.23
C ASP A 146 25.81 0.88 2.78
N LEU A 147 25.88 2.17 2.42
CA LEU A 147 24.72 2.95 1.97
C LEU A 147 24.09 2.42 0.67
N SER A 148 24.84 1.70 -0.17
CA SER A 148 24.30 1.14 -1.41
C SER A 148 23.19 0.12 -1.15
N LYS A 149 23.18 -0.50 0.03
CA LYS A 149 22.15 -1.44 0.48
C LYS A 149 20.84 -0.74 0.90
N ALA A 150 20.85 0.58 1.07
CA ALA A 150 19.65 1.37 1.35
C ALA A 150 18.96 1.88 0.08
N SER A 151 19.71 2.05 -1.01
CA SER A 151 19.21 2.52 -2.32
C SER A 151 17.99 1.74 -2.85
N PRO A 152 17.90 0.40 -2.72
CA PRO A 152 16.76 -0.36 -3.23
C PRO A 152 15.41 0.08 -2.64
N ALA A 153 15.39 0.67 -1.44
CA ALA A 153 14.16 1.20 -0.86
C ALA A 153 13.58 2.34 -1.71
N MET A 154 14.43 3.24 -2.22
CA MET A 154 14.01 4.32 -3.11
C MET A 154 13.68 3.77 -4.50
N ASP A 155 14.49 2.86 -5.02
CA ASP A 155 14.30 2.28 -6.35
C ASP A 155 12.95 1.54 -6.46
N ILE A 156 12.58 0.80 -5.42
CA ILE A 156 11.32 0.04 -5.39
C ILE A 156 10.15 0.95 -5.01
N ASN A 157 10.21 1.61 -3.85
CA ASN A 157 9.03 2.30 -3.29
C ASN A 157 8.68 3.55 -4.11
N PHE A 158 9.69 4.32 -4.53
CA PHE A 158 9.50 5.58 -5.24
C PHE A 158 9.61 5.38 -6.75
N TRP A 159 10.78 5.00 -7.26
CA TRP A 159 10.99 4.90 -8.70
C TRP A 159 10.10 3.86 -9.37
N GLY A 160 9.86 2.72 -8.72
CA GLY A 160 8.90 1.74 -9.23
C GLY A 160 7.50 2.33 -9.42
N SER A 161 7.02 3.12 -8.46
CA SER A 161 5.75 3.84 -8.59
C SER A 161 5.77 4.87 -9.74
N VAL A 162 6.87 5.60 -9.89
CA VAL A 162 7.07 6.60 -10.96
C VAL A 162 7.06 5.93 -12.33
N TYR A 163 7.83 4.86 -12.54
CA TYR A 163 7.93 4.17 -13.82
C TYR A 163 6.59 3.58 -14.24
N CYS A 164 5.90 2.89 -13.31
CA CYS A 164 4.56 2.37 -13.56
C CYS A 164 3.61 3.50 -13.99
N THR A 165 3.62 4.62 -13.27
CA THR A 165 2.75 5.77 -13.55
C THR A 165 3.05 6.39 -14.90
N PHE A 166 4.33 6.56 -15.22
CA PHE A 166 4.77 7.14 -16.49
C PHE A 166 4.21 6.37 -17.68
N PHE A 167 4.44 5.05 -17.72
CA PHE A 167 3.97 4.21 -18.82
C PHE A 167 2.45 3.98 -18.82
N ALA A 168 1.81 3.95 -17.65
CA ALA A 168 0.35 3.80 -17.56
C ALA A 168 -0.42 5.08 -17.93
N SER A 169 0.19 6.25 -17.72
CA SER A 169 -0.51 7.54 -17.81
C SER A 169 -1.27 7.77 -19.13
N PRO A 170 -0.75 7.45 -20.34
CA PRO A 170 -1.48 7.71 -21.57
C PRO A 170 -2.79 6.89 -21.64
N TYR A 171 -2.75 5.64 -21.20
CA TYR A 171 -3.89 4.73 -21.20
C TYR A 171 -4.92 5.09 -20.12
N LEU A 172 -4.44 5.50 -18.94
CA LEU A 172 -5.30 6.01 -17.87
C LEU A 172 -6.02 7.30 -18.29
N LYS A 173 -5.37 8.21 -19.02
CA LYS A 173 -6.05 9.41 -19.56
C LYS A 173 -7.18 9.01 -20.53
N MET A 174 -6.92 8.05 -21.42
CA MET A 174 -7.92 7.56 -22.36
C MET A 174 -9.14 6.93 -21.67
N SER A 175 -8.93 6.19 -20.58
CA SER A 175 -10.00 5.54 -19.83
C SER A 175 -10.66 6.43 -18.77
N ARG A 176 -10.14 7.65 -18.55
CA ARG A 176 -10.44 8.47 -17.35
C ARG A 176 -10.25 7.66 -16.06
N GLY A 177 -9.13 6.94 -16.05
CA GLY A 177 -8.75 5.97 -15.06
C GLY A 177 -8.30 6.58 -13.74
N ARG A 178 -7.82 5.70 -12.86
CA ARG A 178 -7.38 6.06 -11.51
C ARG A 178 -6.03 5.46 -11.15
N ILE A 179 -5.31 6.16 -10.30
CA ILE A 179 -4.11 5.64 -9.65
C ILE A 179 -4.39 5.56 -8.15
N VAL A 180 -4.18 4.38 -7.57
CA VAL A 180 -4.23 4.15 -6.13
C VAL A 180 -2.81 3.89 -5.65
N VAL A 181 -2.34 4.75 -4.75
CA VAL A 181 -0.95 4.75 -4.28
C VAL A 181 -0.94 4.26 -2.85
N ILE A 182 -0.21 3.18 -2.58
CA ILE A 182 -0.01 2.69 -1.21
C ILE A 182 1.24 3.34 -0.64
N ALA A 183 1.03 4.46 0.05
CA ALA A 183 2.05 5.16 0.82
C ALA A 183 2.20 4.52 2.21
N SER A 184 2.33 5.34 3.26
CA SER A 184 2.37 4.89 4.66
C SER A 184 2.16 6.10 5.58
N GLY A 185 1.64 5.88 6.78
CA GLY A 185 1.69 6.87 7.86
C GLY A 185 3.13 7.31 8.17
N CYS A 186 4.12 6.44 7.93
CA CYS A 186 5.55 6.76 8.03
C CYS A 186 6.02 7.83 7.03
N GLY A 187 5.22 8.17 6.02
CA GLY A 187 5.50 9.30 5.13
C GLY A 187 5.16 10.65 5.75
N TYR A 188 4.38 10.69 6.84
CA TYR A 188 4.06 11.90 7.60
C TYR A 188 4.72 11.93 8.99
N ILE A 189 4.87 10.77 9.62
CA ILE A 189 5.40 10.64 10.97
C ILE A 189 6.69 9.84 10.92
N ALA A 190 7.79 10.43 11.38
CA ALA A 190 9.07 9.75 11.50
C ALA A 190 9.01 8.67 12.58
N SER A 191 9.60 7.52 12.30
CA SER A 191 9.73 6.42 13.25
C SER A 191 11.18 5.95 13.28
N PRO A 192 11.75 5.64 14.46
CA PRO A 192 13.09 5.08 14.56
C PRO A 192 13.25 3.83 13.70
N ARG A 193 14.46 3.59 13.22
CA ARG A 193 14.84 2.43 12.38
C ARG A 193 14.22 2.35 10.99
N LEU A 194 13.43 3.35 10.59
CA LEU A 194 12.73 3.41 9.29
C LEU A 194 13.19 4.59 8.43
N SER A 195 14.43 5.05 8.58
CA SER A 195 14.94 6.28 7.92
C SER A 195 14.66 6.33 6.41
N PHE A 196 15.18 5.38 5.65
CA PHE A 196 14.98 5.29 4.20
C PHE A 196 13.54 4.95 3.80
N TYR A 197 12.85 4.16 4.63
CA TYR A 197 11.44 3.86 4.40
C TYR A 197 10.57 5.12 4.51
N CYS A 198 10.67 5.87 5.61
CA CYS A 198 10.02 7.16 5.82
C CYS A 198 10.33 8.14 4.68
N ALA A 199 11.61 8.27 4.30
CA ALA A 199 12.01 9.15 3.20
C ALA A 199 11.34 8.74 1.88
N SER A 200 11.35 7.45 1.53
CA SER A 200 10.73 6.96 0.30
C SER A 200 9.22 7.18 0.27
N LYS A 201 8.52 6.98 1.40
CA LYS A 201 7.07 7.16 1.49
C LYS A 201 6.68 8.63 1.52
N ALA A 202 7.50 9.51 2.10
CA ALA A 202 7.33 10.95 2.00
C ALA A 202 7.50 11.44 0.55
N ALA A 203 8.52 10.94 -0.17
CA ALA A 203 8.75 11.26 -1.58
C ALA A 203 7.57 10.85 -2.47
N VAL A 204 7.04 9.64 -2.26
CA VAL A 204 5.83 9.14 -2.96
C VAL A 204 4.63 10.07 -2.72
N ILE A 205 4.37 10.47 -1.46
CA ILE A 205 3.26 11.37 -1.14
C ILE A 205 3.43 12.70 -1.88
N ALA A 206 4.59 13.34 -1.77
CA ALA A 206 4.84 14.62 -2.42
C ALA A 206 4.66 14.53 -3.94
N PHE A 207 5.22 13.50 -4.57
CA PHE A 207 5.13 13.29 -6.01
C PHE A 207 3.69 13.13 -6.49
N TYR A 208 2.89 12.30 -5.82
CA TYR A 208 1.51 12.06 -6.25
C TYR A 208 0.55 13.20 -5.90
N GLU A 209 0.82 14.01 -4.87
CA GLU A 209 0.08 15.25 -4.65
C GLU A 209 0.35 16.25 -5.77
N THR A 210 1.61 16.37 -6.23
CA THR A 210 1.93 17.17 -7.42
C THR A 210 1.21 16.64 -8.66
N LEU A 211 1.32 15.35 -8.96
CA LEU A 211 0.64 14.75 -10.13
C LEU A 211 -0.88 14.92 -10.09
N ARG A 212 -1.50 14.96 -8.91
CA ARG A 212 -2.94 15.23 -8.80
C ARG A 212 -3.31 16.59 -9.36
N THR A 213 -2.46 17.60 -9.16
CA THR A 213 -2.66 18.93 -9.73
C THR A 213 -2.35 18.96 -11.23
N GLU A 214 -1.33 18.22 -11.68
CA GLU A 214 -0.91 18.20 -13.08
C GLU A 214 -1.86 17.41 -14.00
N PHE A 215 -2.36 16.26 -13.55
CA PHE A 215 -3.33 15.45 -14.29
C PHE A 215 -4.77 15.98 -14.20
N GLY A 216 -5.07 16.78 -13.17
CA GLY A 216 -6.39 17.37 -12.97
C GLY A 216 -7.51 16.32 -12.96
N SER A 217 -8.49 16.48 -13.85
CA SER A 217 -9.63 15.57 -13.96
C SER A 217 -9.42 14.40 -14.93
N GLU A 218 -8.28 14.33 -15.62
CA GLU A 218 -7.99 13.26 -16.59
C GLU A 218 -7.69 11.93 -15.91
N ILE A 219 -7.03 11.96 -14.74
CA ILE A 219 -6.69 10.79 -13.95
C ILE A 219 -6.99 11.07 -12.47
N GLY A 220 -7.82 10.24 -11.85
CA GLY A 220 -8.08 10.35 -10.41
C GLY A 220 -6.95 9.72 -9.58
N ILE A 221 -6.35 10.46 -8.66
CA ILE A 221 -5.30 9.94 -7.77
C ILE A 221 -5.82 9.80 -6.34
N THR A 222 -5.67 8.61 -5.76
CA THR A 222 -5.94 8.33 -4.35
C THR A 222 -4.67 7.86 -3.65
N ILE A 223 -4.18 8.65 -2.69
CA ILE A 223 -3.05 8.28 -1.85
C ILE A 223 -3.60 7.66 -0.57
N VAL A 224 -3.25 6.40 -0.33
CA VAL A 224 -3.60 5.68 0.89
C VAL A 224 -2.37 5.66 1.78
N ALA A 225 -2.51 6.09 3.04
CA ALA A 225 -1.42 6.08 4.03
C ALA A 225 -1.77 5.15 5.20
N PRO A 226 -1.58 3.83 5.07
CA PRO A 226 -1.88 2.89 6.14
C PRO A 226 -0.99 3.11 7.36
N GLY A 227 -1.54 2.81 8.54
CA GLY A 227 -0.75 2.58 9.75
C GLY A 227 -0.10 1.19 9.74
N ILE A 228 0.07 0.57 10.92
CA ILE A 228 0.56 -0.81 11.00
C ILE A 228 -0.53 -1.75 10.45
N VAL A 229 -0.21 -2.45 9.38
CA VAL A 229 -1.09 -3.46 8.75
C VAL A 229 -0.45 -4.83 8.93
N ASP A 230 -1.23 -5.78 9.45
CA ASP A 230 -0.77 -7.17 9.59
C ASP A 230 -0.51 -7.78 8.22
N SER A 231 0.77 -7.89 7.86
CA SER A 231 1.28 -8.34 6.57
C SER A 231 2.66 -9.00 6.77
N GLU A 232 3.21 -9.64 5.75
CA GLU A 232 4.59 -10.17 5.84
C GLU A 232 5.60 -9.08 6.27
N MET A 233 5.39 -7.85 5.79
CA MET A 233 6.20 -6.67 6.14
C MET A 233 6.12 -6.34 7.65
N SER A 234 4.99 -6.54 8.32
CA SER A 234 4.88 -6.33 9.78
C SER A 234 5.21 -7.59 10.60
N ARG A 235 5.35 -8.76 9.95
CA ARG A 235 5.61 -10.06 10.58
C ARG A 235 7.08 -10.50 10.51
N GLY A 236 7.99 -9.59 10.16
CA GLY A 236 9.42 -9.86 10.19
C GLY A 236 10.14 -9.73 8.86
N LYS A 237 9.42 -9.56 7.73
CA LYS A 237 10.04 -9.47 6.40
C LYS A 237 10.60 -8.07 6.17
N PHE A 238 11.86 -7.89 6.50
CA PHE A 238 12.57 -6.63 6.36
C PHE A 238 13.79 -6.80 5.47
N MET A 239 14.20 -5.71 4.82
CA MET A 239 15.50 -5.69 4.18
C MET A 239 16.57 -5.48 5.26
N THR A 240 17.44 -6.46 5.43
CA THR A 240 18.53 -6.44 6.42
C THR A 240 19.62 -5.45 6.01
N LYS A 241 20.53 -5.16 6.95
CA LYS A 241 21.75 -4.36 6.68
C LYS A 241 22.68 -4.97 5.62
N ASP A 242 22.40 -6.20 5.17
CA ASP A 242 23.12 -6.90 4.11
C ASP A 242 22.41 -6.88 2.75
N GLY A 243 21.29 -6.13 2.64
CA GLY A 243 20.54 -6.01 1.39
C GLY A 243 19.75 -7.27 1.03
N LYS A 244 19.62 -8.22 1.98
CA LYS A 244 18.81 -9.42 1.82
C LYS A 244 17.44 -9.23 2.45
N LEU A 245 16.41 -9.76 1.80
CA LEU A 245 15.08 -9.92 2.39
C LEU A 245 15.10 -11.12 3.33
N GLU A 246 15.03 -10.88 4.64
CA GLU A 246 14.97 -11.92 5.66
C GLU A 246 13.69 -11.77 6.51
N VAL A 247 13.24 -12.86 7.12
CA VAL A 247 12.08 -12.87 8.03
C VAL A 247 12.58 -13.10 9.45
N ASP A 248 12.67 -12.04 10.25
CA ASP A 248 13.03 -12.12 11.66
C ASP A 248 11.97 -11.44 12.55
N LYS A 249 11.41 -12.22 13.47
CA LYS A 249 10.34 -11.78 14.39
C LYS A 249 10.87 -11.10 15.65
N GLU A 250 12.13 -11.31 16.02
CA GLU A 250 12.71 -10.81 17.28
C GLU A 250 13.11 -9.33 17.21
N LEU A 251 13.46 -8.82 16.02
CA LEU A 251 13.78 -7.40 15.79
C LEU A 251 12.60 -6.45 16.02
N ARG A 252 11.37 -6.96 16.08
CA ARG A 252 10.14 -6.20 16.31
C ARG A 252 10.05 -5.63 17.73
N ASP A 253 10.56 -6.37 18.72
CA ASP A 253 10.25 -6.15 20.14
C ASP A 253 11.49 -5.75 20.98
N VAL A 254 12.45 -5.02 20.39
CA VAL A 254 13.57 -4.48 21.19
C VAL A 254 13.14 -3.14 21.80
N SER A 255 13.02 -3.15 23.13
CA SER A 255 12.70 -1.97 23.93
C SER A 255 13.72 -0.88 23.67
N ILE A 256 13.25 0.32 23.28
CA ILE A 256 14.08 1.53 23.34
C ILE A 256 14.30 1.83 24.83
N LEU A 257 15.33 1.22 25.41
CA LEU A 257 15.84 1.63 26.71
C LEU A 257 16.64 2.92 26.48
N GLY A 258 15.93 4.04 26.62
CA GLY A 258 16.49 5.37 26.88
C GLY A 258 15.94 5.87 28.20
#